data_AF-A0A924YTL9-F1
#
_entry.id   AF-A0A924YTL9-F1
#
_cell.length_a   1.000
_cell.length_b   1.000
_cell.length_c   1.000
_cell.angle_alpha   90.00
_cell.angle_beta   90.00
_cell.angle_gamma   90.00
#
_symmetry.space_group_name_H-M   'P 1'
#
loop_
_entity.id
_entity.type
_entity.pdbx_description
1 polymer ?
#
loop_
_entity_poly.entity_id
_entity_poly.type
_entity_poly.pdbx_seq_one_letter_code
_entity_poly.pdbx_strand_id
1 'polypeptide(L)'
;MAFNSRLVALVLFALILSMPTLVLAQATPPKDAAAVEFFEKKIRPLFADNCFNCHSTNTNSRGGLRVDDRNGLITGGDHGAAIVPGDPERSLLIKAVRQTDNKLKMPPMKQLSEQQIADLTKWIQDGAVWPKVEFTLPIGDPSPEYERLRNEHWAWQPFGDVKAPAVRVADWARDDIDRFIQAELEEKGLTPVGDAGKVALIRRVTFDVTGLPPTLDEIASFVKDDSTTAFEAVVDRLLASAAFGERWGRHWLDVARYGESTGSARNLPYPHAWRYRDYVIDAFNNDKPYDQFIREQIAGDLLPANSDSQRDEQLIATGFLALGVKDVNQRYKVRFVMDNVDEQIDTVSRAVLGLTASCARCHDHKFDPIPQTDYYALAGIFRSTDLCAGVRNKMGGGGLDYYDTDLLLKLG
;
A
#
# COMPACT_ATOMS: atom_id res chain seq x y z
N MET A 1 -46.51 62.18 -14.46
CA MET A 1 -47.32 61.44 -13.46
C MET A 1 -46.38 60.43 -12.81
N ALA A 2 -45.62 60.73 -11.76
CA ALA A 2 -45.99 61.14 -10.40
C ALA A 2 -47.07 60.23 -9.79
N PHE A 3 -46.70 59.28 -8.92
CA PHE A 3 -47.45 58.76 -7.75
C PHE A 3 -46.65 57.57 -7.16
N ASN A 4 -46.50 57.32 -5.87
CA ASN A 4 -46.35 58.14 -4.66
C ASN A 4 -45.91 57.16 -3.56
N SER A 5 -44.76 57.38 -2.94
CA SER A 5 -44.17 56.55 -1.90
C SER A 5 -44.74 56.92 -0.53
N ARG A 6 -45.89 56.32 -0.15
CA ARG A 6 -46.45 56.42 1.21
C ARG A 6 -47.26 55.17 1.57
N LEU A 7 -46.60 54.08 1.95
CA LEU A 7 -47.23 52.94 2.65
C LEU A 7 -46.21 51.93 3.18
N VAL A 8 -45.24 52.37 4.00
CA VAL A 8 -44.35 51.43 4.75
C VAL A 8 -44.22 51.81 6.23
N ALA A 9 -44.77 52.93 6.69
CA ALA A 9 -44.48 53.47 8.02
C ALA A 9 -45.45 53.08 9.15
N LEU A 10 -46.32 52.08 9.00
CA LEU A 10 -47.38 51.81 9.99
C LEU A 10 -47.56 50.33 10.41
N VAL A 11 -46.49 49.53 10.32
CA VAL A 11 -46.44 48.17 10.92
C VAL A 11 -45.33 48.05 11.97
N LEU A 12 -44.52 49.10 12.18
CA LEU A 12 -43.34 49.09 13.05
C LEU A 12 -43.58 49.51 14.51
N PHE A 13 -44.83 49.55 14.99
CA PHE A 13 -45.14 50.01 16.36
C PHE A 13 -46.03 49.08 17.19
N ALA A 14 -46.12 47.80 16.85
CA ALA A 14 -46.92 46.81 17.59
C ALA A 14 -46.15 45.51 17.94
N LEU A 15 -44.83 45.57 18.09
CA LEU A 15 -43.98 44.40 18.37
C LEU A 15 -42.86 44.70 19.41
N ILE A 16 -43.14 45.54 20.41
CA ILE A 16 -42.20 45.88 21.51
C ILE A 16 -42.72 45.38 22.88
N LEU A 17 -43.54 44.33 22.93
CA LEU A 17 -43.96 43.72 24.21
C LEU A 17 -43.95 42.20 24.17
N SER A 18 -42.77 41.62 23.92
CA SER A 18 -42.46 40.24 24.27
C SER A 18 -40.95 40.00 24.20
N MET A 19 -40.19 40.63 25.11
CA MET A 19 -38.84 40.13 25.42
C MET A 19 -38.97 39.03 26.47
N PRO A 20 -38.63 37.77 26.16
CA PRO A 20 -38.46 36.78 27.21
C PRO A 20 -37.19 37.16 27.98
N THR A 21 -37.32 37.34 29.29
CA THR A 21 -36.18 37.38 30.21
C THR A 21 -35.37 36.11 30.01
N LEU A 22 -34.20 36.25 29.37
CA LEU A 22 -33.21 35.19 29.27
C LEU A 22 -32.66 34.95 30.69
N VAL A 23 -33.25 34.01 31.42
CA VAL A 23 -32.62 33.45 32.61
C VAL A 23 -31.38 32.72 32.10
N LEU A 24 -30.19 33.26 32.38
CA LEU A 24 -28.94 32.53 32.24
C LEU A 24 -29.00 31.36 33.23
N ALA A 25 -29.53 30.23 32.78
CA ALA A 25 -29.32 28.96 33.46
C ALA A 25 -27.82 28.71 33.41
N GLN A 26 -27.15 28.77 34.57
CA GLN A 26 -25.81 28.23 34.69
C GLN A 26 -25.90 26.75 34.33
N ALA A 27 -25.44 26.42 33.12
CA ALA A 27 -25.38 25.05 32.66
C ALA A 27 -24.52 24.28 33.65
N THR A 28 -25.15 23.39 34.41
CA THR A 28 -24.44 22.42 35.24
C THR A 28 -23.58 21.60 34.30
N PRO A 29 -22.26 21.50 34.51
CA PRO A 29 -21.40 20.75 33.61
C PRO A 29 -21.95 19.30 33.50
N PRO A 30 -21.84 18.67 32.31
CA PRO A 30 -22.30 17.30 32.13
C PRO A 30 -21.68 16.42 33.23
N LYS A 31 -22.46 15.48 33.76
CA LYS A 31 -22.10 14.61 34.89
C LYS A 31 -20.70 13.97 34.73
N ASP A 32 -20.26 13.75 33.50
CA ASP A 32 -18.95 13.21 33.14
C ASP A 32 -17.79 14.20 33.38
N ALA A 33 -17.97 15.50 33.18
CA ALA A 33 -16.91 16.49 33.33
C ALA A 33 -16.50 16.70 34.79
N ALA A 34 -17.48 16.78 35.70
CA ALA A 34 -17.23 16.90 37.13
C ALA A 34 -16.60 15.60 37.72
N ALA A 35 -17.01 14.44 37.21
CA ALA A 35 -16.44 13.15 37.61
C ALA A 35 -15.00 12.97 37.11
N VAL A 36 -14.69 13.41 35.88
CA VAL A 36 -13.32 13.45 35.34
C VAL A 36 -12.45 14.43 36.14
N GLU A 37 -12.97 15.62 36.44
CA GLU A 37 -12.25 16.59 37.27
C GLU A 37 -11.94 16.04 38.67
N PHE A 38 -12.91 15.36 39.29
CA PHE A 38 -12.72 14.69 40.58
C PHE A 38 -11.62 13.62 40.49
N PHE A 39 -11.64 12.80 39.45
CA PHE A 39 -10.59 11.82 39.22
C PHE A 39 -9.22 12.46 39.08
N GLU A 40 -9.07 13.47 38.22
CA GLU A 40 -7.79 14.15 37.96
C GLU A 40 -7.25 14.89 39.20
N LYS A 41 -8.12 15.50 40.00
CA LYS A 41 -7.69 16.28 41.18
C LYS A 41 -7.50 15.45 42.45
N LYS A 42 -8.24 14.34 42.61
CA LYS A 42 -8.30 13.60 43.88
C LYS A 42 -7.77 12.17 43.77
N ILE A 43 -8.07 11.47 42.68
CA ILE A 43 -7.80 10.04 42.56
C ILE A 43 -6.47 9.77 41.86
N ARG A 44 -6.19 10.43 40.73
CA ARG A 44 -4.92 10.25 40.00
C ARG A 44 -3.69 10.60 40.85
N PRO A 45 -3.65 11.73 41.60
CA PRO A 45 -2.53 12.03 42.47
C PRO A 45 -2.39 11.01 43.61
N LEU A 46 -3.53 10.54 44.17
CA LEU A 46 -3.52 9.50 45.20
C LEU A 46 -2.86 8.21 44.70
N PHE A 47 -3.23 7.72 43.51
CA PHE A 47 -2.60 6.54 42.93
C PHE A 47 -1.12 6.77 42.59
N ALA A 48 -0.78 7.95 42.07
CA ALA A 48 0.61 8.31 41.77
C ALA A 48 1.50 8.29 43.02
N ASP A 49 1.05 8.94 44.08
CA ASP A 49 1.82 9.12 45.30
C ASP A 49 1.93 7.84 46.13
N ASN A 50 0.89 6.99 46.10
CA ASN A 50 0.75 5.88 47.06
C ASN A 50 0.81 4.48 46.43
N CYS A 51 0.66 4.35 45.11
CA CYS A 51 0.45 3.04 44.47
C CYS A 51 1.35 2.76 43.26
N PHE A 52 1.68 3.75 42.42
CA PHE A 52 2.42 3.52 41.16
C PHE A 52 3.83 2.95 41.33
N ASN A 53 4.47 3.22 42.47
CA ASN A 53 5.80 2.70 42.79
C ASN A 53 5.85 1.16 42.86
N CYS A 54 4.70 0.47 43.00
CA CYS A 54 4.64 -0.99 43.08
C CYS A 54 3.61 -1.63 42.12
N HIS A 55 2.69 -0.86 41.54
CA HIS A 55 1.54 -1.35 40.77
C HIS A 55 1.33 -0.58 39.45
N SER A 56 2.40 -0.29 38.70
CA SER A 56 2.34 0.40 37.39
C SER A 56 3.11 -0.34 36.28
N THR A 57 2.94 0.10 35.02
CA THR A 57 3.61 -0.51 33.84
C THR A 57 5.11 -0.56 33.97
N ASN A 58 5.70 0.43 34.65
CA ASN A 58 7.14 0.59 34.76
C ASN A 58 7.71 -0.15 36.00
N THR A 59 6.91 -1.02 36.61
CA THR A 59 7.30 -1.80 37.79
C THR A 59 6.96 -3.27 37.57
N ASN A 60 7.70 -4.17 38.21
CA ASN A 60 7.27 -5.56 38.38
C ASN A 60 6.05 -5.57 39.32
N SER A 61 4.88 -5.31 38.73
CA SER A 61 3.61 -5.05 39.42
C SER A 61 3.31 -6.15 40.42
N ARG A 62 3.36 -5.83 41.71
CA ARG A 62 3.21 -6.83 42.78
C ARG A 62 1.81 -7.43 42.75
N GLY A 63 1.73 -8.75 42.85
CA GLY A 63 0.45 -9.49 42.82
C GLY A 63 -0.30 -9.36 41.48
N GLY A 64 0.41 -9.05 40.38
CA GLY A 64 -0.17 -8.90 39.05
C GLY A 64 -1.08 -7.68 38.86
N LEU A 65 -1.21 -6.81 39.86
CA LEU A 65 -2.15 -5.69 39.86
C LEU A 65 -1.57 -4.41 39.25
N ARG A 66 -2.32 -3.82 38.32
CA ARG A 66 -2.06 -2.52 37.68
C ARG A 66 -3.08 -1.48 38.13
N VAL A 67 -2.63 -0.33 38.60
CA VAL A 67 -3.48 0.78 39.10
C VAL A 67 -3.36 2.08 38.30
N ASP A 68 -2.42 2.14 37.37
CA ASP A 68 -2.20 3.23 36.39
C ASP A 68 -3.10 3.09 35.14
N ASP A 69 -3.87 2.01 35.06
CA ASP A 69 -4.84 1.74 34.00
C ASP A 69 -6.18 1.26 34.61
N ARG A 70 -7.29 1.79 34.10
CA ARG A 70 -8.64 1.44 34.58
C ARG A 70 -8.95 -0.03 34.30
N ASN A 71 -8.58 -0.55 33.13
CA ASN A 71 -8.85 -1.95 32.80
C ASN A 71 -8.03 -2.89 33.68
N GLY A 72 -6.80 -2.51 34.03
CA GLY A 72 -5.98 -3.16 35.05
C GLY A 72 -6.66 -3.25 36.42
N LEU A 73 -7.32 -2.18 36.87
CA LEU A 73 -8.06 -2.17 38.14
C LEU A 73 -9.31 -3.07 38.11
N ILE A 74 -10.02 -3.11 36.99
CA ILE A 74 -11.24 -3.91 36.81
C ILE A 74 -10.89 -5.40 36.67
N THR A 75 -9.85 -5.72 35.90
CA THR A 75 -9.37 -7.10 35.73
C THR A 75 -8.77 -7.59 37.05
N GLY A 76 -8.03 -6.72 37.73
CA GLY A 76 -7.38 -7.00 38.99
C GLY A 76 -6.11 -7.85 38.85
N GLY A 77 -5.62 -8.34 39.98
CA GLY A 77 -4.40 -9.15 40.07
C GLY A 77 -4.70 -10.59 40.47
N ASP A 78 -3.73 -11.24 41.13
CA ASP A 78 -3.82 -12.65 41.56
C ASP A 78 -5.01 -12.95 42.49
N HIS A 79 -5.57 -11.91 43.12
CA HIS A 79 -6.73 -12.01 44.02
C HIS A 79 -8.06 -11.61 43.36
N GLY A 80 -8.06 -11.34 42.05
CA GLY A 80 -9.22 -10.88 41.29
C GLY A 80 -9.36 -9.36 41.24
N ALA A 81 -10.51 -8.89 40.74
CA ALA A 81 -10.81 -7.48 40.47
C ALA A 81 -10.49 -6.56 41.66
N ALA A 82 -9.67 -5.54 41.42
CA ALA A 82 -9.34 -4.56 42.47
C ALA A 82 -10.52 -3.60 42.70
N ILE A 83 -11.24 -3.23 41.65
CA ILE A 83 -12.45 -2.41 41.75
C ILE A 83 -13.63 -3.06 41.03
N VAL A 84 -14.82 -2.85 41.58
CA VAL A 84 -16.11 -3.13 40.97
C VAL A 84 -16.83 -1.80 40.82
N PRO A 85 -16.88 -1.20 39.61
CA PRO A 85 -17.56 0.07 39.39
C PRO A 85 -18.99 0.06 39.91
N GLY A 86 -19.36 1.04 40.73
CA GLY A 86 -20.67 1.15 41.37
C GLY A 86 -20.80 0.40 42.71
N ASP A 87 -19.82 -0.45 43.08
CA ASP A 87 -19.88 -1.25 44.31
C ASP A 87 -18.54 -1.23 45.10
N PRO A 88 -18.37 -0.23 45.98
CA PRO A 88 -17.18 -0.11 46.81
C PRO A 88 -16.99 -1.27 47.79
N GLU A 89 -18.07 -1.89 48.28
CA GLU A 89 -18.01 -2.94 49.29
C GLU A 89 -17.53 -4.29 48.70
N ARG A 90 -17.78 -4.51 47.40
CA ARG A 90 -17.19 -5.63 46.65
C ARG A 90 -15.80 -5.35 46.10
N SER A 91 -15.32 -4.12 46.18
CA SER A 91 -14.01 -3.72 45.64
C SER A 91 -12.86 -4.06 46.60
N LEU A 92 -11.94 -4.94 46.18
CA LEU A 92 -10.79 -5.35 46.99
C LEU A 92 -9.85 -4.18 47.34
N LEU A 93 -9.77 -3.17 46.47
CA LEU A 93 -8.99 -1.97 46.70
C LEU A 93 -9.41 -1.28 48.00
N ILE A 94 -10.72 -1.11 48.24
CA ILE A 94 -11.24 -0.46 49.44
C ILE A 94 -10.93 -1.29 50.69
N LYS A 95 -11.07 -2.62 50.59
CA LYS A 95 -10.71 -3.54 51.68
C LYS A 95 -9.22 -3.46 52.02
N ALA A 96 -8.37 -3.42 51.00
CA ALA A 96 -6.92 -3.34 51.15
C ALA A 96 -6.47 -2.02 51.81
N VAL A 97 -7.05 -0.89 51.39
CA VAL A 97 -6.65 0.44 51.90
C VAL A 97 -7.22 0.77 53.28
N ARG A 98 -8.36 0.17 53.66
CA ARG A 98 -8.89 0.23 55.03
C ARG A 98 -8.05 -0.59 56.02
N GLN A 99 -7.25 -1.55 55.52
CA GLN A 99 -6.37 -2.42 56.31
C GLN A 99 -7.08 -3.21 57.42
N THR A 100 -8.36 -3.52 57.23
CA THR A 100 -9.20 -4.27 58.18
C THR A 100 -9.00 -5.79 58.10
N ASP A 101 -8.34 -6.28 57.04
CA ASP A 101 -8.01 -7.70 56.85
C ASP A 101 -6.57 -7.99 57.32
N ASN A 102 -6.34 -9.17 57.91
CA ASN A 102 -5.01 -9.57 58.40
C ASN A 102 -4.01 -9.95 57.30
N LYS A 103 -4.48 -10.22 56.08
CA LYS A 103 -3.66 -10.68 54.94
C LYS A 103 -3.57 -9.66 53.80
N LEU A 104 -4.53 -8.74 53.69
CA LEU A 104 -4.61 -7.76 52.60
C LEU A 104 -4.55 -6.33 53.16
N LYS A 105 -3.32 -5.79 53.28
CA LYS A 105 -3.08 -4.43 53.77
C LYS A 105 -2.21 -3.66 52.79
N MET A 106 -2.73 -2.54 52.28
CA MET A 106 -2.02 -1.61 51.39
C MET A 106 -2.32 -0.16 51.79
N PRO A 107 -1.47 0.81 51.46
CA PRO A 107 -0.04 0.66 51.17
C PRO A 107 0.73 0.16 52.41
N PRO A 108 1.84 -0.60 52.24
CA PRO A 108 2.55 -1.23 53.36
C PRO A 108 3.34 -0.24 54.23
N MET A 109 3.70 0.93 53.70
CA MET A 109 4.52 1.92 54.41
C MET A 109 3.70 2.91 55.24
N LYS A 110 2.56 3.37 54.69
CA LYS A 110 1.72 4.38 55.31
C LYS A 110 0.27 4.15 54.91
N GLN A 111 -0.60 4.05 55.91
CA GLN A 111 -2.04 3.97 55.68
C GLN A 111 -2.55 5.29 55.10
N LEU A 112 -3.49 5.19 54.15
CA LEU A 112 -4.16 6.36 53.59
C LEU A 112 -4.98 7.08 54.67
N SER A 113 -5.15 8.40 54.53
CA SER A 113 -6.02 9.15 55.43
C SER A 113 -7.49 8.77 55.22
N GLU A 114 -8.34 9.01 56.22
CA GLU A 114 -9.79 8.76 56.11
C GLU A 114 -10.40 9.48 54.90
N GLN A 115 -9.95 10.70 54.60
CA GLN A 115 -10.39 11.46 53.42
C GLN A 115 -9.98 10.79 52.11
N GLN A 116 -8.75 10.27 52.01
CA GLN A 116 -8.27 9.56 50.81
C GLN A 116 -9.06 8.27 50.56
N ILE A 117 -9.40 7.54 51.64
CA ILE A 117 -10.25 6.34 51.56
C ILE A 117 -11.67 6.72 51.16
N ALA A 118 -12.21 7.82 51.70
CA ALA A 118 -13.53 8.34 51.33
C ALA A 118 -13.58 8.75 49.85
N ASP A 119 -12.55 9.44 49.35
CA ASP A 119 -12.45 9.85 47.94
C ASP A 119 -12.40 8.64 47.00
N LEU A 120 -11.61 7.60 47.32
CA LEU A 120 -11.60 6.34 46.57
C LEU A 120 -12.95 5.62 46.60
N THR A 121 -13.59 5.56 47.77
CA THR A 121 -14.90 4.92 47.95
C THR A 121 -15.94 5.62 47.08
N LYS A 122 -15.97 6.96 47.13
CA LYS A 122 -16.86 7.79 46.32
C LYS A 122 -16.61 7.62 44.84
N TRP A 123 -15.34 7.64 44.41
CA TRP A 123 -14.99 7.46 43.00
C TRP A 123 -15.46 6.10 42.44
N ILE A 124 -15.28 5.01 43.20
CA ILE A 124 -15.78 3.69 42.81
C ILE A 124 -17.31 3.68 42.76
N GLN A 125 -17.97 4.26 43.75
CA GLN A 125 -19.43 4.35 43.80
C GLN A 125 -20.00 5.12 42.60
N ASP A 126 -19.30 6.17 42.17
CA ASP A 126 -19.64 6.99 41.00
C ASP A 126 -19.28 6.30 39.66
N GLY A 127 -18.94 5.00 39.68
CA GLY A 127 -18.70 4.19 38.48
C GLY A 127 -17.24 4.13 38.04
N ALA A 128 -16.31 4.55 38.91
CA ALA A 128 -14.88 4.58 38.65
C ALA A 128 -14.55 5.27 37.31
N VAL A 129 -15.06 6.50 37.15
CA VAL A 129 -14.87 7.32 35.94
C VAL A 129 -13.38 7.55 35.74
N TRP A 130 -12.91 7.25 34.53
CA TRP A 130 -11.54 7.47 34.10
C TRP A 130 -11.58 8.25 32.78
N PRO A 131 -10.77 9.31 32.62
CA PRO A 131 -10.77 10.08 31.39
C PRO A 131 -10.42 9.19 30.20
N LYS A 132 -11.24 9.27 29.15
CA LYS A 132 -10.92 8.63 27.88
C LYS A 132 -9.67 9.29 27.33
N VAL A 133 -8.68 8.47 26.96
CA VAL A 133 -7.56 8.97 26.17
C VAL A 133 -8.00 8.92 24.72
N GLU A 134 -8.29 10.08 24.15
CA GLU A 134 -8.54 10.22 22.72
C GLU A 134 -7.19 10.39 22.02
N PHE A 135 -6.81 9.38 21.24
CA PHE A 135 -5.70 9.49 20.30
C PHE A 135 -6.28 9.66 18.91
N THR A 136 -6.01 10.80 18.28
CA THR A 136 -6.16 10.91 16.83
C THR A 136 -4.97 10.18 16.22
N LEU A 137 -5.21 8.97 15.74
CA LEU A 137 -4.21 8.31 14.90
C LEU A 137 -4.29 9.00 13.52
N PRO A 138 -3.17 9.51 12.97
CA PRO A 138 -3.12 10.09 11.63
C PRO A 138 -3.17 8.98 10.57
N ILE A 139 -4.20 8.13 10.63
CA ILE A 139 -4.35 7.00 9.71
C ILE A 139 -4.73 7.59 8.36
N GLY A 140 -3.79 7.52 7.42
CA GLY A 140 -3.97 8.03 6.08
C GLY A 140 -3.52 9.47 5.87
N ASP A 141 -2.93 10.11 6.87
CA ASP A 141 -2.21 11.35 6.63
C ASP A 141 -0.79 11.00 6.14
N PRO A 142 -0.43 11.28 4.88
CA PRO A 142 0.91 11.01 4.38
C PRO A 142 1.94 11.82 5.16
N SER A 143 3.16 11.29 5.26
CA SER A 143 4.30 12.03 5.81
C SER A 143 4.42 13.41 5.16
N PRO A 144 4.68 14.50 5.93
CA PRO A 144 4.95 15.82 5.35
C PRO A 144 6.11 15.80 4.34
N GLU A 145 7.03 14.84 4.47
CA GLU A 145 8.13 14.62 3.52
C GLU A 145 7.62 14.19 2.13
N TYR A 146 6.49 13.49 2.05
CA TYR A 146 5.93 13.05 0.78
C TYR A 146 5.42 14.20 -0.07
N GLU A 147 4.79 15.21 0.56
CA GLU A 147 4.40 16.42 -0.16
C GLU A 147 5.61 17.15 -0.73
N ARG A 148 6.70 17.22 0.05
CA ARG A 148 7.94 17.78 -0.44
C ARG A 148 8.49 16.98 -1.63
N LEU A 149 8.56 15.65 -1.54
CA LEU A 149 9.04 14.79 -2.61
C LEU A 149 8.19 14.90 -3.88
N ARG A 150 6.86 14.92 -3.75
CA ARG A 150 5.93 15.12 -4.87
C ARG A 150 6.13 16.45 -5.59
N ASN A 151 6.59 17.48 -4.90
CA ASN A 151 6.79 18.82 -5.46
C ASN A 151 8.22 19.07 -5.96
N GLU A 152 9.23 18.41 -5.39
CA GLU A 152 10.64 18.74 -5.67
C GLU A 152 11.38 17.67 -6.48
N HIS A 153 11.01 16.38 -6.35
CA HIS A 153 11.79 15.31 -6.96
C HIS A 153 11.40 15.09 -8.42
N TRP A 154 12.39 15.05 -9.31
CA TRP A 154 12.20 15.01 -10.77
C TRP A 154 11.30 13.85 -11.24
N ALA A 155 11.42 12.68 -10.61
CA ALA A 155 10.62 11.49 -10.97
C ALA A 155 9.11 11.65 -10.71
N TRP A 156 8.72 12.63 -9.88
CA TRP A 156 7.33 12.94 -9.57
C TRP A 156 6.83 14.20 -10.27
N GLN A 157 7.67 14.83 -11.10
CA GLN A 157 7.28 15.97 -11.92
C GLN A 157 6.80 15.51 -13.30
N PRO A 158 5.88 16.24 -13.93
CA PRO A 158 5.56 16.00 -15.33
C PRO A 158 6.82 16.19 -16.19
N PHE A 159 6.97 15.38 -17.23
CA PHE A 159 8.04 15.56 -18.20
C PHE A 159 7.89 16.91 -18.90
N GLY A 160 8.93 17.73 -18.84
CA GLY A 160 9.03 18.99 -19.58
C GLY A 160 9.53 18.78 -21.00
N ASP A 161 9.36 19.79 -21.85
CA ASP A 161 10.01 19.86 -23.16
C ASP A 161 11.52 20.10 -22.98
N VAL A 162 12.31 19.04 -23.05
CA VAL A 162 13.77 19.10 -22.88
C VAL A 162 14.40 19.38 -24.24
N LYS A 163 14.99 20.57 -24.40
CA LYS A 163 15.70 20.93 -25.64
C LYS A 163 17.10 20.33 -25.63
N ALA A 164 17.48 19.70 -26.74
CA ALA A 164 18.84 19.20 -26.93
C ALA A 164 19.88 20.34 -26.79
N PRO A 165 21.00 20.09 -26.10
CA PRO A 165 22.03 21.11 -25.90
C PRO A 165 22.71 21.48 -27.21
N ALA A 166 23.21 22.72 -27.27
CA ALA A 166 24.09 23.13 -28.36
C ALA A 166 25.48 22.48 -28.16
N VAL A 167 26.03 21.90 -29.23
CA VAL A 167 27.34 21.23 -29.23
C VAL A 167 28.30 21.94 -30.17
N ARG A 168 29.60 21.92 -29.86
CA ARG A 168 30.63 22.54 -30.71
C ARG A 168 30.93 21.69 -31.93
N VAL A 169 30.93 20.36 -31.77
CA VAL A 169 31.18 19.41 -32.86
C VAL A 169 29.85 18.76 -33.25
N ALA A 170 29.18 19.34 -34.24
CA ALA A 170 27.88 18.85 -34.71
C ALA A 170 28.00 17.61 -35.63
N ASP A 171 29.12 17.43 -36.32
CA ASP A 171 29.26 16.42 -37.39
C ASP A 171 29.14 14.97 -36.90
N TRP A 172 29.39 14.71 -35.61
CA TRP A 172 29.23 13.37 -35.02
C TRP A 172 27.77 13.09 -34.61
N ALA A 173 27.05 14.10 -34.14
CA ALA A 173 25.70 13.93 -33.59
C ALA A 173 24.66 13.83 -34.72
N ARG A 174 24.02 12.67 -34.86
CA ARG A 174 23.04 12.41 -35.92
C ARG A 174 21.65 12.90 -35.54
N ASP A 175 21.32 12.83 -34.26
CA ASP A 175 20.03 13.26 -33.72
C ASP A 175 20.18 14.05 -32.41
N ASP A 176 19.05 14.34 -31.78
CA ASP A 176 19.01 15.09 -30.52
C ASP A 176 19.55 14.26 -29.32
N ILE A 177 19.44 12.93 -29.35
CA ILE A 177 19.99 12.05 -28.31
C ILE A 177 21.52 12.12 -28.33
N ASP A 178 22.11 12.05 -29.53
CA ASP A 178 23.55 12.16 -29.70
C ASP A 178 24.09 13.51 -29.20
N ARG A 179 23.31 14.60 -29.31
CA ARG A 179 23.72 15.92 -28.80
C ARG A 179 23.85 15.94 -27.28
N PHE A 180 22.99 15.24 -26.55
CA PHE A 180 23.15 15.12 -25.09
C PHE A 180 24.45 14.40 -24.73
N ILE A 181 24.77 13.31 -25.43
CA ILE A 181 26.02 12.57 -25.22
C ILE A 181 27.23 13.44 -25.59
N GLN A 182 27.18 14.10 -26.74
CA GLN A 182 28.25 14.94 -27.26
C GLN A 182 28.53 16.15 -26.34
N ALA A 183 27.49 16.78 -25.79
CA ALA A 183 27.66 17.88 -24.83
C ALA A 183 28.44 17.43 -23.59
N GLU A 184 28.09 16.26 -23.03
CA GLU A 184 28.77 15.70 -21.86
C GLU A 184 30.23 15.30 -22.17
N LEU A 185 30.49 14.73 -23.36
CA LEU A 185 31.85 14.43 -23.81
C LEU A 185 32.68 15.71 -23.94
N GLU A 186 32.11 16.76 -24.53
CA GLU A 186 32.74 18.06 -24.72
C GLU A 186 33.09 18.75 -23.41
N GLU A 187 32.20 18.71 -22.42
CA GLU A 187 32.44 19.24 -21.08
C GLU A 187 33.62 18.52 -20.41
N LYS A 188 33.72 17.21 -20.61
CA LYS A 188 34.79 16.36 -20.08
C LYS A 188 36.07 16.39 -20.92
N GLY A 189 36.10 17.13 -22.03
CA GLY A 189 37.25 17.18 -22.94
C GLY A 189 37.53 15.85 -23.64
N LEU A 190 36.51 15.02 -23.82
CA LEU A 190 36.57 13.72 -24.49
C LEU A 190 36.10 13.85 -25.94
N THR A 191 36.62 12.97 -26.79
CA THR A 191 36.17 12.83 -28.18
C THR A 191 35.54 11.46 -28.39
N PRO A 192 34.49 11.35 -29.22
CA PRO A 192 33.92 10.05 -29.58
C PRO A 192 34.96 9.10 -30.18
N VAL A 193 34.80 7.80 -29.93
CA VAL A 193 35.58 6.77 -30.61
C VAL A 193 34.98 6.48 -31.99
N GLY A 194 35.79 5.94 -32.91
CA GLY A 194 35.32 5.54 -34.23
C GLY A 194 34.36 4.34 -34.20
N ASP A 195 33.62 4.17 -35.29
CA ASP A 195 32.67 3.07 -35.46
C ASP A 195 33.33 1.69 -35.37
N ALA A 196 32.56 0.72 -34.87
CA ALA A 196 32.99 -0.67 -34.91
C ALA A 196 33.07 -1.18 -36.36
N GLY A 197 34.06 -2.01 -36.67
CA GLY A 197 34.14 -2.65 -37.99
C GLY A 197 32.91 -3.52 -38.28
N LYS A 198 32.50 -3.60 -39.57
CA LYS A 198 31.25 -4.26 -40.01
C LYS A 198 31.04 -5.66 -39.42
N VAL A 199 32.09 -6.49 -39.35
CA VAL A 199 32.00 -7.85 -38.77
C VAL A 199 31.64 -7.83 -37.28
N ALA A 200 32.26 -6.92 -36.50
CA ALA A 200 31.94 -6.77 -35.09
C ALA A 200 30.51 -6.22 -34.91
N LEU A 201 30.10 -5.29 -35.77
CA LEU A 201 28.80 -4.64 -35.71
C LEU A 201 27.66 -5.64 -35.99
N ILE A 202 27.70 -6.39 -37.10
CA ILE A 202 26.66 -7.40 -37.41
C ILE A 202 26.58 -8.48 -36.33
N ARG A 203 27.73 -8.93 -35.81
CA ARG A 203 27.75 -9.93 -34.74
C ARG A 203 27.05 -9.42 -33.49
N ARG A 204 27.35 -8.19 -33.04
CA ARG A 204 26.75 -7.61 -31.83
C ARG A 204 25.25 -7.45 -31.99
N VAL A 205 24.80 -6.76 -33.04
CA VAL A 205 23.38 -6.48 -33.24
C VAL A 205 22.55 -7.76 -33.40
N THR A 206 23.08 -8.79 -34.07
CA THR A 206 22.34 -10.05 -34.24
C THR A 206 22.14 -10.77 -32.90
N PHE A 207 23.18 -10.83 -32.05
CA PHE A 207 23.05 -11.37 -30.70
C PHE A 207 22.14 -10.54 -29.81
N ASP A 208 22.22 -9.21 -29.89
CA ASP A 208 21.44 -8.32 -29.05
C ASP A 208 19.95 -8.38 -29.41
N VAL A 209 19.62 -8.40 -30.70
CA VAL A 209 18.24 -8.40 -31.20
C VAL A 209 17.59 -9.78 -31.15
N THR A 210 18.31 -10.84 -31.52
CA THR A 210 17.73 -12.20 -31.69
C THR A 210 18.28 -13.24 -30.71
N GLY A 211 19.37 -12.95 -30.01
CA GLY A 211 20.05 -13.93 -29.15
C GLY A 211 20.87 -14.98 -29.92
N LEU A 212 20.88 -14.93 -31.25
CA LEU A 212 21.56 -15.90 -32.12
C LEU A 212 22.76 -15.25 -32.83
N PRO A 213 23.76 -16.04 -33.27
CA PRO A 213 24.82 -15.54 -34.14
C PRO A 213 24.31 -15.26 -35.56
N PRO A 214 24.90 -14.32 -36.30
CA PRO A 214 24.63 -14.19 -37.74
C PRO A 214 25.22 -15.37 -38.51
N THR A 215 24.60 -15.72 -39.63
CA THR A 215 25.12 -16.70 -40.58
C THR A 215 26.30 -16.13 -41.37
N LEU A 216 27.09 -17.02 -41.99
CA LEU A 216 28.23 -16.60 -42.83
C LEU A 216 27.77 -15.77 -44.03
N ASP A 217 26.62 -16.09 -44.62
CA ASP A 217 26.07 -15.38 -45.78
C ASP A 217 25.58 -13.98 -45.41
N GLU A 218 24.96 -13.82 -44.23
CA GLU A 218 24.57 -12.51 -43.71
C GLU A 218 25.79 -11.63 -43.43
N ILE A 219 26.86 -12.19 -42.83
CA ILE A 219 28.13 -11.47 -42.62
C ILE A 219 28.71 -11.04 -43.97
N ALA A 220 28.82 -11.97 -44.92
CA ALA A 220 29.41 -11.69 -46.23
C ALA A 220 28.61 -10.64 -46.99
N SER A 221 27.27 -10.67 -46.90
CA SER A 221 26.39 -9.70 -47.54
C SER A 221 26.56 -8.31 -46.93
N PHE A 222 26.50 -8.19 -45.61
CA PHE A 222 26.64 -6.90 -44.92
C PHE A 222 28.04 -6.29 -45.11
N VAL A 223 29.10 -7.10 -45.05
CA VAL A 223 30.47 -6.61 -45.21
C VAL A 223 30.67 -5.98 -46.61
N LYS A 224 30.06 -6.56 -47.65
CA LYS A 224 30.15 -6.09 -49.04
C LYS A 224 29.21 -4.94 -49.37
N ASP A 225 28.19 -4.70 -48.56
CA ASP A 225 27.21 -3.63 -48.80
C ASP A 225 27.75 -2.29 -48.28
N ASP A 226 28.14 -1.42 -49.21
CA ASP A 226 28.65 -0.07 -48.92
C ASP A 226 27.58 1.03 -49.00
N SER A 227 26.29 0.65 -49.07
CA SER A 227 25.20 1.61 -49.00
C SER A 227 25.12 2.27 -47.62
N THR A 228 24.63 3.51 -47.59
CA THR A 228 24.44 4.26 -46.34
C THR A 228 23.37 3.65 -45.43
N THR A 229 22.50 2.78 -45.96
CA THR A 229 21.40 2.11 -45.26
C THR A 229 21.69 0.64 -44.96
N ALA A 230 22.91 0.15 -45.24
CA ALA A 230 23.26 -1.27 -45.09
C ALA A 230 23.01 -1.79 -43.68
N PHE A 231 23.29 -0.97 -42.65
CA PHE A 231 23.09 -1.36 -41.25
C PHE A 231 21.60 -1.37 -40.86
N GLU A 232 20.84 -0.37 -41.32
CA GLU A 232 19.38 -0.30 -41.10
C GLU A 232 18.69 -1.52 -41.70
N ALA A 233 19.05 -1.90 -42.93
CA ALA A 233 18.51 -3.10 -43.57
C ALA A 233 18.81 -4.40 -42.78
N VAL A 234 19.97 -4.48 -42.12
CA VAL A 234 20.28 -5.60 -41.21
C VAL A 234 19.36 -5.55 -39.99
N VAL A 235 19.19 -4.38 -39.36
CA VAL A 235 18.32 -4.21 -38.19
C VAL A 235 16.87 -4.56 -38.52
N ASP A 236 16.31 -4.01 -39.60
CA ASP A 236 14.94 -4.26 -40.03
C ASP A 236 14.66 -5.75 -40.26
N ARG A 237 15.61 -6.44 -40.91
CA ARG A 237 15.52 -7.88 -41.12
C ARG A 237 15.53 -8.68 -39.80
N LEU A 238 16.32 -8.25 -38.82
CA LEU A 238 16.40 -8.90 -37.51
C LEU A 238 15.11 -8.67 -36.70
N LEU A 239 14.59 -7.43 -36.69
CA LEU A 239 13.33 -7.08 -36.04
C LEU A 239 12.13 -7.81 -36.66
N ALA A 240 12.13 -8.04 -37.97
CA ALA A 240 11.11 -8.81 -38.67
C ALA A 240 11.20 -10.33 -38.47
N SER A 241 12.23 -10.83 -37.78
CA SER A 241 12.41 -12.27 -37.55
C SER A 241 11.64 -12.74 -36.31
N ALA A 242 11.09 -13.97 -36.34
CA ALA A 242 10.40 -14.54 -35.18
C ALA A 242 11.28 -14.62 -33.92
N ALA A 243 12.60 -14.76 -34.10
CA ALA A 243 13.57 -14.80 -33.02
C ALA A 243 13.65 -13.48 -32.23
N PHE A 244 13.23 -12.35 -32.81
CA PHE A 244 13.12 -11.08 -32.10
C PHE A 244 12.12 -11.17 -30.94
N GLY A 245 10.86 -11.55 -31.23
CA GLY A 245 9.82 -11.71 -30.21
C GLY A 245 10.17 -12.78 -29.18
N GLU A 246 10.79 -13.88 -29.58
CA GLU A 246 11.28 -14.91 -28.64
C GLU A 246 12.34 -14.35 -27.69
N ARG A 247 13.30 -13.58 -28.22
CA ARG A 247 14.40 -12.99 -27.45
C ARG A 247 13.89 -11.91 -26.49
N TRP A 248 13.15 -10.95 -27.00
CA TRP A 248 12.68 -9.79 -26.24
C TRP A 248 11.51 -10.14 -25.32
N GLY A 249 10.60 -11.01 -25.77
CA GLY A 249 9.50 -11.53 -24.96
C GLY A 249 9.99 -12.19 -23.68
N ARG A 250 11.13 -12.91 -23.72
CA ARG A 250 11.75 -13.50 -22.52
C ARG A 250 12.05 -12.48 -21.42
N HIS A 251 12.48 -11.27 -21.77
CA HIS A 251 12.76 -10.22 -20.77
C HIS A 251 11.48 -9.78 -20.06
N TRP A 252 10.37 -9.65 -20.79
CA TRP A 252 9.08 -9.37 -20.17
C TRP A 252 8.57 -10.56 -19.35
N LEU A 253 8.74 -11.79 -19.84
CA LEU A 253 8.31 -12.99 -19.12
C LEU A 253 9.01 -13.15 -17.76
N ASP A 254 10.30 -12.78 -17.66
CA ASP A 254 11.02 -12.72 -16.39
C ASP A 254 10.34 -11.73 -15.42
N VAL A 255 9.96 -10.54 -15.90
CA VAL A 255 9.30 -9.47 -15.12
C VAL A 255 7.86 -9.85 -14.73
N ALA A 256 7.14 -10.52 -15.63
CA ALA A 256 5.79 -11.03 -15.41
C ALA A 256 5.76 -12.25 -14.46
N ARG A 257 6.93 -12.72 -14.00
CA ARG A 257 7.08 -13.92 -13.17
C ARG A 257 6.51 -15.15 -13.86
N TYR A 258 6.68 -15.22 -15.17
CA TYR A 258 6.19 -16.33 -15.95
C TYR A 258 6.80 -17.64 -15.42
N GLY A 259 5.92 -18.58 -15.11
CA GLY A 259 6.26 -19.94 -14.76
C GLY A 259 5.13 -20.84 -15.17
N GLU A 260 5.45 -22.07 -15.54
CA GLU A 260 4.45 -23.08 -15.92
C GLU A 260 3.86 -23.78 -14.69
N SER A 261 4.11 -23.27 -13.48
CA SER A 261 3.60 -23.81 -12.22
C SER A 261 3.62 -22.78 -11.08
N THR A 262 2.88 -23.04 -10.02
CA THR A 262 2.69 -22.14 -8.86
C THR A 262 3.93 -21.99 -7.96
N GLY A 263 4.92 -22.88 -8.05
CA GLY A 263 6.08 -22.88 -7.16
C GLY A 263 5.73 -23.04 -5.67
N SER A 264 6.55 -22.43 -4.79
CA SER A 264 6.38 -22.45 -3.33
C SER A 264 6.37 -23.86 -2.71
N ALA A 265 5.56 -24.09 -1.67
CA ALA A 265 5.53 -25.33 -0.89
C ALA A 265 4.91 -26.53 -1.63
N ARG A 266 4.09 -26.29 -2.66
CA ARG A 266 3.51 -27.32 -3.54
C ARG A 266 3.51 -26.79 -4.96
N ASN A 267 4.20 -27.50 -5.84
CA ASN A 267 4.34 -27.08 -7.22
C ASN A 267 3.21 -27.65 -8.10
N LEU A 268 2.27 -26.80 -8.45
CA LEU A 268 1.06 -27.13 -9.19
C LEU A 268 1.15 -26.52 -10.61
N PRO A 269 0.99 -27.30 -11.71
CA PRO A 269 1.14 -26.79 -13.07
C PRO A 269 0.10 -25.74 -13.49
N TYR A 270 0.46 -24.81 -14.36
CA TYR A 270 -0.49 -23.94 -15.07
C TYR A 270 -0.67 -24.49 -16.48
N PRO A 271 -1.70 -25.33 -16.78
CA PRO A 271 -1.76 -26.08 -18.04
C PRO A 271 -1.86 -25.21 -19.30
N HIS A 272 -2.28 -23.95 -19.13
CA HIS A 272 -2.47 -22.99 -20.21
C HIS A 272 -1.50 -21.80 -20.15
N ALA A 273 -0.47 -21.83 -19.29
CA ALA A 273 0.49 -20.74 -19.17
C ALA A 273 1.19 -20.40 -20.51
N TRP A 274 1.45 -21.41 -21.34
CA TRP A 274 2.08 -21.23 -22.66
C TRP A 274 1.34 -20.21 -23.55
N ARG A 275 0.01 -20.07 -23.40
CA ARG A 275 -0.76 -19.07 -24.17
C ARG A 275 -0.36 -17.65 -23.82
N TYR A 276 -0.08 -17.38 -22.54
CA TYR A 276 0.45 -16.08 -22.11
C TYR A 276 1.86 -15.83 -22.65
N ARG A 277 2.72 -16.86 -22.64
CA ARG A 277 4.05 -16.78 -23.28
C ARG A 277 3.94 -16.39 -24.75
N ASP A 278 3.09 -17.09 -25.49
CA ASP A 278 2.92 -16.88 -26.92
C ASP A 278 2.31 -15.50 -27.20
N TYR A 279 1.32 -15.06 -26.41
CA TYR A 279 0.80 -13.69 -26.45
C TYR A 279 1.90 -12.63 -26.30
N VAL A 280 2.83 -12.80 -25.35
CA VAL A 280 3.95 -11.86 -25.16
C VAL A 280 4.87 -11.86 -26.39
N ILE A 281 5.23 -13.04 -26.90
CA ILE A 281 6.08 -13.17 -28.09
C ILE A 281 5.42 -12.48 -29.31
N ASP A 282 4.13 -12.73 -29.50
CA ASP A 282 3.35 -12.14 -30.59
C ASP A 282 3.19 -10.63 -30.43
N ALA A 283 3.03 -10.12 -29.20
CA ALA A 283 2.98 -8.68 -28.96
C ALA A 283 4.27 -7.97 -29.38
N PHE A 284 5.45 -8.57 -29.14
CA PHE A 284 6.72 -8.05 -29.64
C PHE A 284 6.84 -8.16 -31.16
N ASN A 285 6.53 -9.32 -31.74
CA ASN A 285 6.65 -9.53 -33.18
C ASN A 285 5.70 -8.65 -34.01
N ASN A 286 4.54 -8.31 -33.46
CA ASN A 286 3.54 -7.45 -34.11
C ASN A 286 3.69 -5.96 -33.76
N ASP A 287 4.74 -5.57 -33.03
CA ASP A 287 4.99 -4.20 -32.59
C ASP A 287 3.77 -3.58 -31.87
N LYS A 288 3.19 -4.32 -30.92
CA LYS A 288 2.03 -3.86 -30.17
C LYS A 288 2.38 -2.58 -29.41
N PRO A 289 1.57 -1.50 -29.53
CA PRO A 289 1.79 -0.28 -28.77
C PRO A 289 1.92 -0.57 -27.27
N TYR A 290 2.98 -0.05 -26.66
CA TYR A 290 3.32 -0.36 -25.27
C TYR A 290 2.17 -0.01 -24.30
N ASP A 291 1.46 1.10 -24.53
CA ASP A 291 0.31 1.48 -23.70
C ASP A 291 -0.83 0.46 -23.79
N GLN A 292 -1.11 -0.06 -24.99
CA GLN A 292 -2.11 -1.09 -25.21
C GLN A 292 -1.67 -2.42 -24.60
N PHE A 293 -0.40 -2.81 -24.77
CA PHE A 293 0.17 -4.00 -24.15
C PHE A 293 -0.04 -3.99 -22.64
N ILE A 294 0.38 -2.91 -21.95
CA ILE A 294 0.20 -2.79 -20.50
C ILE A 294 -1.29 -2.75 -20.09
N ARG A 295 -2.14 -2.07 -20.86
CA ARG A 295 -3.59 -2.03 -20.58
C ARG A 295 -4.22 -3.41 -20.64
N GLU A 296 -3.84 -4.22 -21.62
CA GLU A 296 -4.30 -5.61 -21.76
C GLU A 296 -3.80 -6.49 -20.60
N GLN A 297 -2.56 -6.31 -20.13
CA GLN A 297 -2.02 -7.06 -18.98
C GLN A 297 -2.84 -6.87 -17.70
N ILE A 298 -3.31 -5.63 -17.44
CA ILE A 298 -3.97 -5.25 -16.18
C ILE A 298 -5.49 -5.40 -16.26
N ALA A 299 -6.09 -5.11 -17.42
CA ALA A 299 -7.54 -4.95 -17.56
C ALA A 299 -8.07 -5.51 -18.89
N GLY A 300 -7.37 -6.44 -19.54
CA GLY A 300 -7.78 -7.00 -20.82
C GLY A 300 -9.19 -7.59 -20.82
N ASP A 301 -9.60 -8.22 -19.73
CA ASP A 301 -10.96 -8.75 -19.54
C ASP A 301 -12.06 -7.67 -19.52
N LEU A 302 -11.70 -6.41 -19.25
CA LEU A 302 -12.59 -5.25 -19.24
C LEU A 302 -12.57 -4.46 -20.55
N LEU A 303 -11.66 -4.77 -21.47
CA LEU A 303 -11.56 -4.05 -22.74
C LEU A 303 -12.65 -4.49 -23.73
N PRO A 304 -13.15 -3.57 -24.56
CA PRO A 304 -14.01 -3.95 -25.67
C PRO A 304 -13.20 -4.73 -26.72
N ALA A 305 -13.85 -5.74 -27.30
CA ALA A 305 -13.30 -6.55 -28.39
C ALA A 305 -14.22 -6.50 -29.61
N ASN A 306 -13.63 -6.34 -30.79
CA ASN A 306 -14.34 -6.30 -32.06
C ASN A 306 -14.50 -7.70 -32.70
N SER A 307 -13.85 -8.71 -32.14
CA SER A 307 -13.91 -10.10 -32.57
C SER A 307 -13.66 -11.05 -31.40
N ASP A 308 -14.05 -12.31 -31.55
CA ASP A 308 -13.78 -13.35 -30.55
C ASP A 308 -12.27 -13.55 -30.37
N SER A 309 -11.50 -13.54 -31.47
CA SER A 309 -10.04 -13.63 -31.41
C SER A 309 -9.41 -12.50 -30.61
N GLN A 310 -9.89 -11.26 -30.76
CA GLN A 310 -9.38 -10.14 -29.97
C GLN A 310 -9.78 -10.26 -28.50
N ARG A 311 -10.99 -10.73 -28.22
CA ARG A 311 -11.45 -11.00 -26.85
C ARG A 311 -10.55 -12.05 -26.18
N ASP A 312 -10.25 -13.14 -26.88
CA ASP A 312 -9.39 -14.20 -26.36
C ASP A 312 -7.97 -13.70 -26.10
N GLU A 313 -7.42 -12.90 -27.01
CA GLU A 313 -6.10 -12.26 -26.85
C GLU A 313 -6.06 -11.36 -25.59
N GLN A 314 -7.06 -10.49 -25.43
CA GLN A 314 -7.17 -9.62 -24.26
C GLN A 314 -7.35 -10.41 -22.95
N LEU A 315 -8.11 -11.50 -22.97
CA LEU A 315 -8.25 -12.40 -21.82
C LEU A 315 -6.94 -13.11 -21.49
N ILE A 316 -6.21 -13.60 -22.49
CA ILE A 316 -4.89 -14.22 -22.32
C ILE A 316 -3.92 -13.23 -21.65
N ALA A 317 -3.92 -11.96 -22.05
CA ALA A 317 -3.06 -10.93 -21.50
C ALA A 317 -3.22 -10.77 -19.97
N THR A 318 -4.45 -10.89 -19.43
CA THR A 318 -4.68 -10.86 -17.98
C THR A 318 -4.03 -12.01 -17.21
N GLY A 319 -3.47 -13.01 -17.92
CA GLY A 319 -2.54 -13.99 -17.39
C GLY A 319 -1.40 -13.38 -16.56
N PHE A 320 -1.01 -12.13 -16.82
CA PHE A 320 -0.05 -11.38 -15.99
C PHE A 320 -0.45 -11.26 -14.52
N LEU A 321 -1.75 -11.09 -14.23
CA LEU A 321 -2.27 -11.04 -12.87
C LEU A 321 -2.51 -12.44 -12.29
N ALA A 322 -2.84 -13.42 -13.14
CA ALA A 322 -3.18 -14.77 -12.72
C ALA A 322 -1.95 -15.64 -12.42
N LEU A 323 -0.90 -15.50 -13.23
CA LEU A 323 0.36 -16.22 -13.10
C LEU A 323 1.22 -15.66 -11.96
N GLY A 324 2.18 -16.47 -11.52
CA GLY A 324 3.07 -16.14 -10.42
C GLY A 324 3.02 -17.19 -9.31
N VAL A 325 3.71 -16.89 -8.20
CA VAL A 325 3.90 -17.86 -7.12
C VAL A 325 2.66 -17.92 -6.24
N LYS A 326 2.15 -19.13 -5.96
CA LYS A 326 0.98 -19.32 -5.09
C LYS A 326 1.25 -20.38 -4.04
N ASP A 327 1.19 -20.01 -2.76
CA ASP A 327 1.25 -20.96 -1.66
C ASP A 327 -0.09 -21.70 -1.50
N VAL A 328 -0.31 -22.70 -2.36
CA VAL A 328 -1.52 -23.52 -2.36
C VAL A 328 -1.67 -24.42 -1.13
N ASN A 329 -0.65 -24.47 -0.24
CA ASN A 329 -0.75 -25.12 1.07
C ASN A 329 -1.36 -24.21 2.15
N GLN A 330 -1.58 -22.93 1.86
CA GLN A 330 -2.11 -21.96 2.81
C GLN A 330 -3.53 -22.34 3.28
N ARG A 331 -3.64 -22.68 4.57
CA ARG A 331 -4.90 -23.13 5.22
C ARG A 331 -5.76 -22.00 5.77
N TYR A 332 -5.32 -20.74 5.65
CA TYR A 332 -6.15 -19.59 6.01
C TYR A 332 -6.60 -18.89 4.73
N LYS A 333 -7.87 -19.11 4.33
CA LYS A 333 -8.42 -18.57 3.07
C LYS A 333 -8.20 -17.07 2.90
N VAL A 334 -8.44 -16.28 3.95
CA VAL A 334 -8.25 -14.82 3.90
C VAL A 334 -6.79 -14.46 3.63
N ARG A 335 -5.85 -15.17 4.28
CA ARG A 335 -4.42 -14.96 4.05
C ARG A 335 -4.01 -15.36 2.64
N PHE A 336 -4.49 -16.51 2.14
CA PHE A 336 -4.23 -16.92 0.75
C PHE A 336 -4.66 -15.85 -0.24
N VAL A 337 -5.89 -15.33 -0.11
CA VAL A 337 -6.40 -14.26 -0.98
C VAL A 337 -5.52 -13.01 -0.87
N MET A 338 -5.21 -12.56 0.34
CA MET A 338 -4.42 -11.35 0.53
C MET A 338 -2.95 -11.49 0.10
N ASP A 339 -2.37 -12.68 0.20
CA ASP A 339 -1.00 -12.93 -0.30
C ASP A 339 -0.97 -12.94 -1.84
N ASN A 340 -2.04 -13.36 -2.53
CA ASN A 340 -2.16 -13.18 -3.98
C ASN A 340 -2.37 -11.71 -4.36
N VAL A 341 -3.19 -10.97 -3.60
CA VAL A 341 -3.40 -9.52 -3.82
C VAL A 341 -2.09 -8.75 -3.65
N ASP A 342 -1.32 -9.05 -2.61
CA ASP A 342 0.01 -8.46 -2.39
C ASP A 342 0.95 -8.76 -3.55
N GLU A 343 0.93 -9.99 -4.05
CA GLU A 343 1.72 -10.42 -5.19
C GLU A 343 1.33 -9.67 -6.48
N GLN A 344 0.03 -9.45 -6.74
CA GLN A 344 -0.44 -8.61 -7.86
C GLN A 344 0.03 -7.15 -7.73
N ILE A 345 -0.08 -6.56 -6.53
CA ILE A 345 0.40 -5.20 -6.26
C ILE A 345 1.89 -5.10 -6.53
N ASP A 346 2.69 -6.05 -6.02
CA ASP A 346 4.14 -6.05 -6.17
C ASP A 346 4.56 -6.06 -7.65
N THR A 347 3.94 -6.91 -8.46
CA THR A 347 4.32 -7.00 -9.87
C THR A 347 3.80 -5.88 -10.71
N VAL A 348 2.57 -5.43 -10.51
CA VAL A 348 2.08 -4.24 -11.23
C VAL A 348 2.95 -3.04 -10.90
N SER A 349 3.26 -2.81 -9.61
CA SER A 349 4.05 -1.64 -9.21
C SER A 349 5.49 -1.72 -9.71
N ARG A 350 6.14 -2.89 -9.62
CA ARG A 350 7.55 -3.03 -10.06
C ARG A 350 7.68 -3.08 -11.57
N ALA A 351 6.84 -3.85 -12.25
CA ALA A 351 6.95 -4.06 -13.69
C ALA A 351 6.57 -2.80 -14.49
N VAL A 352 5.53 -2.09 -14.04
CA VAL A 352 4.93 -0.99 -14.82
C VAL A 352 5.36 0.37 -14.28
N LEU A 353 5.33 0.56 -12.96
CA LEU A 353 5.65 1.86 -12.34
C LEU A 353 7.13 2.00 -11.98
N GLY A 354 7.88 0.90 -11.94
CA GLY A 354 9.26 0.90 -11.43
C GLY A 354 9.35 1.16 -9.92
N LEU A 355 8.26 0.91 -9.17
CA LEU A 355 8.13 1.23 -7.74
C LEU A 355 7.88 -0.02 -6.89
N THR A 356 8.37 -0.03 -5.65
CA THR A 356 8.19 -1.13 -4.69
C THR A 356 7.05 -0.87 -3.71
N ALA A 357 5.82 -0.70 -4.22
CA ALA A 357 4.66 -0.32 -3.41
C ALA A 357 4.35 -1.31 -2.28
N SER A 358 4.75 -2.58 -2.39
CA SER A 358 4.50 -3.64 -1.39
C SER A 358 5.13 -3.38 -0.01
N CYS A 359 6.17 -2.56 0.08
CA CYS A 359 6.66 -2.11 1.39
C CYS A 359 5.57 -1.36 2.17
N ALA A 360 4.63 -0.71 1.46
CA ALA A 360 3.56 0.06 2.08
C ALA A 360 2.49 -0.82 2.77
N ARG A 361 2.58 -2.16 2.62
CA ARG A 361 1.68 -3.14 3.27
C ARG A 361 1.63 -2.99 4.78
N CYS A 362 2.79 -2.78 5.42
CA CYS A 362 2.92 -2.79 6.87
C CYS A 362 3.07 -1.40 7.49
N HIS A 363 3.64 -0.45 6.75
CA HIS A 363 3.89 0.93 7.15
C HIS A 363 3.96 1.79 5.90
N ASP A 364 3.84 3.12 5.97
CA ASP A 364 4.03 3.98 4.78
C ASP A 364 5.40 3.74 4.11
N HIS A 365 5.46 3.81 2.78
CA HIS A 365 6.67 3.45 2.04
C HIS A 365 7.90 4.31 2.44
N LYS A 366 9.07 3.69 2.63
CA LYS A 366 10.19 4.39 3.27
C LYS A 366 10.71 5.63 2.52
N PHE A 367 10.67 5.60 1.19
CA PHE A 367 11.30 6.63 0.34
C PHE A 367 10.33 7.25 -0.66
N ASP A 368 9.58 6.41 -1.37
CA ASP A 368 8.55 6.88 -2.28
C ASP A 368 7.29 7.37 -1.54
N PRO A 369 6.61 8.40 -2.07
CA PRO A 369 5.43 9.02 -1.48
C PRO A 369 4.16 8.17 -1.61
N ILE A 370 4.22 6.92 -1.13
CA ILE A 370 3.16 5.91 -1.18
C ILE A 370 2.73 5.62 0.27
N PRO A 371 1.66 6.27 0.78
CA PRO A 371 1.11 5.95 2.08
C PRO A 371 0.48 4.55 2.07
N GLN A 372 0.38 3.95 3.25
CA GLN A 372 -0.25 2.66 3.46
C GLN A 372 -1.71 2.65 2.95
N THR A 373 -2.42 3.79 3.04
CA THR A 373 -3.77 3.92 2.50
C THR A 373 -3.86 3.68 1.00
N ASP A 374 -2.85 4.10 0.23
CA ASP A 374 -2.83 3.89 -1.22
C ASP A 374 -2.59 2.42 -1.55
N TYR A 375 -1.72 1.75 -0.80
CA TYR A 375 -1.54 0.29 -0.90
C TYR A 375 -2.85 -0.45 -0.62
N TYR A 376 -3.58 -0.08 0.44
CA TYR A 376 -4.84 -0.74 0.75
C TYR A 376 -5.99 -0.34 -0.21
N ALA A 377 -5.91 0.82 -0.86
CA ALA A 377 -6.79 1.18 -1.96
C ALA A 377 -6.56 0.26 -3.18
N LEU A 378 -5.29 0.03 -3.56
CA LEU A 378 -4.92 -0.95 -4.60
C LEU A 378 -5.34 -2.37 -4.19
N ALA A 379 -5.14 -2.75 -2.93
CA ALA A 379 -5.58 -4.04 -2.42
C ALA A 379 -7.11 -4.20 -2.54
N GLY A 380 -7.88 -3.13 -2.37
CA GLY A 380 -9.32 -3.13 -2.61
C GLY A 380 -9.68 -3.44 -4.07
N ILE A 381 -8.93 -2.90 -5.03
CA ILE A 381 -9.09 -3.18 -6.46
C ILE A 381 -8.80 -4.66 -6.74
N PHE A 382 -7.60 -5.14 -6.43
CA PHE A 382 -7.19 -6.51 -6.76
C PHE A 382 -7.93 -7.59 -5.97
N ARG A 383 -8.39 -7.29 -4.74
CA ARG A 383 -9.28 -8.19 -4.00
C ARG A 383 -10.63 -8.38 -4.68
N SER A 384 -11.01 -7.46 -5.57
CA SER A 384 -12.24 -7.54 -6.37
C SER A 384 -12.03 -8.28 -7.71
N THR A 385 -10.81 -8.76 -7.98
CA THR A 385 -10.48 -9.57 -9.16
C THR A 385 -10.66 -11.07 -8.86
N ASP A 386 -11.34 -11.81 -9.75
CA ASP A 386 -11.28 -13.27 -9.74
C ASP A 386 -10.14 -13.73 -10.64
N LEU A 387 -9.08 -14.27 -10.05
CA LEU A 387 -7.86 -14.64 -10.78
C LEU A 387 -8.04 -15.83 -11.72
N CYS A 388 -9.12 -16.62 -11.58
CA CYS A 388 -9.38 -17.82 -12.39
C CYS A 388 -8.15 -18.75 -12.56
N ALA A 389 -7.23 -18.73 -11.58
CA ALA A 389 -5.95 -19.44 -11.63
C ALA A 389 -6.09 -20.95 -11.33
N GLY A 390 -7.32 -21.48 -11.37
CA GLY A 390 -7.63 -22.89 -11.14
C GLY A 390 -7.61 -23.33 -9.67
N VAL A 391 -7.38 -22.43 -8.71
CA VAL A 391 -7.16 -22.75 -7.29
C VAL A 391 -8.27 -22.20 -6.39
N ARG A 392 -9.49 -22.73 -6.48
CA ARG A 392 -10.56 -22.34 -5.56
C ARG A 392 -10.61 -23.25 -4.34
N ASN A 393 -9.67 -23.00 -3.44
CA ASN A 393 -9.68 -23.34 -2.01
C ASN A 393 -10.92 -24.13 -1.51
N LYS A 394 -10.97 -25.45 -1.75
CA LYS A 394 -11.78 -26.37 -0.95
C LYS A 394 -10.91 -26.81 0.22
N MET A 395 -10.91 -26.04 1.30
CA MET A 395 -10.33 -26.50 2.56
C MET A 395 -11.07 -27.76 3.03
N GLY A 396 -10.32 -28.83 3.33
CA GLY A 396 -10.80 -29.91 4.21
C GLY A 396 -11.22 -31.22 3.55
N GLY A 397 -10.56 -31.68 2.48
CA GLY A 397 -10.73 -33.05 1.99
C GLY A 397 -9.39 -33.66 1.59
N GLY A 398 -9.14 -34.91 1.92
CA GLY A 398 -7.95 -35.68 1.52
C GLY A 398 -7.89 -36.02 0.01
N GLY A 399 -8.53 -35.22 -0.84
CA GLY A 399 -8.47 -35.34 -2.28
C GLY A 399 -7.37 -34.44 -2.85
N LEU A 400 -6.65 -34.93 -3.85
CA LEU A 400 -5.63 -34.17 -4.60
C LEU A 400 -6.23 -33.11 -5.54
N ASP A 401 -7.55 -32.90 -5.49
CA ASP A 401 -8.31 -32.02 -6.37
C ASP A 401 -8.21 -30.55 -5.91
N TYR A 402 -6.98 -30.03 -5.91
CA TYR A 402 -6.69 -28.60 -5.73
C TYR A 402 -7.08 -27.76 -6.95
N TYR A 403 -7.31 -28.44 -8.09
CA TYR A 403 -7.77 -27.84 -9.33
C TYR A 403 -9.26 -28.00 -9.50
N ASP A 404 -9.93 -26.87 -9.67
CA ASP A 404 -11.22 -26.84 -10.32
C ASP A 404 -10.97 -26.38 -11.77
N THR A 405 -10.86 -27.34 -12.68
CA THR A 405 -10.60 -27.06 -14.10
C THR A 405 -11.76 -26.31 -14.76
N ASP A 406 -12.95 -26.29 -14.15
CA ASP A 406 -14.05 -25.44 -14.61
C ASP A 406 -13.83 -23.95 -14.31
N LEU A 407 -12.90 -23.64 -13.41
CA LEU A 407 -12.52 -22.29 -13.03
C LEU A 407 -11.19 -21.82 -13.60
N LEU A 408 -10.49 -22.69 -14.35
CA LEU A 408 -9.43 -22.21 -15.22
C LEU A 408 -10.07 -21.27 -16.22
N LEU A 409 -9.37 -20.19 -16.55
CA LEU A 409 -9.69 -19.39 -17.72
C LEU A 409 -9.69 -20.33 -18.95
N LYS A 410 -10.88 -20.82 -19.35
CA LYS A 410 -11.07 -21.70 -20.49
C LYS A 410 -11.02 -20.83 -21.73
N LEU A 411 -9.83 -20.76 -22.29
CA LEU A 411 -9.57 -20.10 -23.56
C LEU A 411 -10.01 -21.09 -24.65
N GLY A 412 -11.17 -20.79 -25.26
CA GLY A 412 -11.90 -21.63 -26.21
C GLY A 412 -11.10 -22.12 -27.40
#